data_AF-A0A1I5V0N5-F1
#
_entry.id   AF-A0A1I5V0N5-F1
#
_cell.length_a   1.000
_cell.length_b   1.000
_cell.length_c   1.000
_cell.angle_alpha   90.00
_cell.angle_beta   90.00
_cell.angle_gamma   90.00
#
_symmetry.space_group_name_H-M   'P 1'
#
loop_
_entity.id
_entity.type
_entity.pdbx_description
1 polymer ?
#
loop_
_entity_poly.entity_id
_entity_poly.type
_entity_poly.pdbx_seq_one_letter_code
_entity_poly.pdbx_strand_id
1 'polypeptide(L)'
;MNDLKKLILASIGGVSMTYDKVEEMVEKLASRGQITVEQGKKLSEELMRKGKQKDDSIDKDEVQAILLQMNVAQRKDIEELELKIAALNAQIDEMVENNE
;
A
#
# COMPACT_ATOMS: atom_id res chain seq x y z
N MET A 1 11.98 -0.33 7.85
CA MET A 1 10.66 -0.63 8.46
C MET A 1 9.60 -0.09 7.52
N ASN A 2 8.86 -0.98 6.84
CA ASN A 2 7.87 -0.68 5.79
C ASN A 2 7.05 0.58 6.09
N ASP A 3 7.08 1.58 5.21
CA ASP A 3 6.32 2.83 5.39
C ASP A 3 4.81 2.60 5.45
N LEU A 4 4.34 1.50 4.85
CA LEU A 4 3.00 0.96 5.04
C LEU A 4 2.68 0.66 6.52
N LYS A 5 3.61 0.01 7.25
CA LYS A 5 3.45 -0.29 8.68
C LYS A 5 3.42 0.99 9.53
N LYS A 6 4.22 2.00 9.18
CA LYS A 6 4.20 3.31 9.84
C LYS A 6 2.92 4.06 9.55
N LEU A 7 2.43 4.00 8.31
CA LEU A 7 1.18 4.64 7.90
C LEU A 7 -0.02 4.04 8.64
N ILE A 8 -0.12 2.71 8.73
CA ILE A 8 -1.17 2.02 9.48
C ILE A 8 -1.13 2.46 10.96
N LEU A 9 0.06 2.42 11.56
CA LEU A 9 0.27 2.86 12.95
C LEU A 9 -0.14 4.31 13.19
N ALA A 10 0.19 5.21 12.27
CA ALA A 10 -0.12 6.63 12.34
C ALA A 10 -1.60 6.93 12.05
N SER A 11 -2.27 6.08 11.27
CA SER A 11 -3.63 6.34 10.80
C SER A 11 -4.70 5.92 11.78
N ILE A 12 -4.48 4.85 12.55
CA ILE A 12 -5.55 4.23 13.36
C ILE A 12 -5.22 4.18 14.86
N GLY A 13 -3.94 4.21 15.23
CA GLY A 13 -3.51 4.00 16.61
C GLY A 13 -3.77 2.56 17.11
N GLY A 14 -3.29 2.24 18.31
CA GLY A 14 -3.65 1.03 19.07
C GLY A 14 -3.35 -0.35 18.43
N VAL A 15 -3.68 -1.41 19.18
CA VAL A 15 -3.49 -2.83 18.81
C VAL A 15 -4.73 -3.40 18.09
N SER A 16 -5.87 -2.69 18.17
CA SER A 16 -7.16 -3.12 17.66
C SER A 16 -7.84 -2.00 16.86
N MET A 17 -8.42 -2.37 15.73
CA MET A 17 -9.07 -1.48 14.76
C MET A 17 -10.54 -1.87 14.61
N THR A 18 -11.43 -0.87 14.48
CA THR A 18 -12.83 -1.07 14.14
C THR A 18 -13.05 -1.07 12.63
N TYR A 19 -14.23 -1.49 12.18
CA TYR A 19 -14.62 -1.46 10.76
C TYR A 19 -14.44 -0.07 10.12
N ASP A 20 -14.99 0.97 10.75
CA ASP A 20 -14.87 2.35 10.24
C ASP A 20 -13.41 2.79 10.09
N LYS A 21 -12.54 2.32 10.98
CA LYS A 21 -11.11 2.63 10.94
C LYS A 21 -10.35 1.87 9.85
N VAL A 22 -10.80 0.68 9.50
CA VAL A 22 -10.31 -0.06 8.33
C VAL A 22 -10.67 0.67 7.06
N GLU A 23 -11.90 1.14 6.92
CA GLU A 23 -12.35 1.88 5.73
C GLU A 23 -11.54 3.16 5.53
N GLU A 24 -11.36 3.95 6.60
CA GLU A 24 -10.51 5.16 6.60
C GLU A 24 -9.06 4.86 6.20
N MET A 25 -8.51 3.73 6.65
CA MET A 25 -7.16 3.30 6.29
C MET A 25 -7.05 2.96 4.80
N VAL A 26 -8.00 2.19 4.28
CA VAL A 26 -8.05 1.79 2.87
C VAL A 26 -8.13 3.02 1.97
N GLU A 27 -8.97 4.01 2.33
CA GLU A 27 -9.08 5.27 1.61
C GLU A 27 -7.77 6.08 1.63
N LYS A 28 -7.09 6.15 2.78
CA LYS A 28 -5.77 6.79 2.88
C LYS A 28 -4.71 6.10 2.03
N LEU A 29 -4.72 4.78 1.99
CA LEU A 29 -3.81 4.00 1.14
C LEU A 29 -4.07 4.26 -0.34
N ALA A 30 -5.35 4.32 -0.75
CA ALA A 30 -5.73 4.55 -2.14
C ALA A 30 -5.43 6.00 -2.57
N SER A 31 -5.78 7.00 -1.76
CA SER A 31 -5.51 8.42 -2.05
C SER A 31 -4.02 8.74 -2.11
N ARG A 32 -3.19 8.01 -1.35
CA ARG A 32 -1.73 8.07 -1.43
C ARG A 32 -1.15 7.21 -2.56
N GLY A 33 -1.98 6.58 -3.40
CA GLY A 33 -1.54 5.71 -4.49
C GLY A 33 -0.75 4.48 -4.04
N GLN A 34 -0.88 4.07 -2.77
CA GLN A 34 -0.19 2.92 -2.19
C GLN A 34 -0.91 1.60 -2.49
N ILE A 35 -2.20 1.66 -2.80
CA ILE A 35 -3.00 0.56 -3.34
C ILE A 35 -3.85 1.07 -4.50
N THR A 36 -4.23 0.15 -5.38
CA THR A 36 -5.28 0.40 -6.36
C THR A 36 -6.67 0.33 -5.72
N VAL A 37 -7.68 0.88 -6.40
CA VAL A 37 -9.09 0.79 -5.97
C VAL A 37 -9.53 -0.67 -5.80
N GLU A 38 -9.10 -1.55 -6.71
CA GLU A 38 -9.44 -2.97 -6.68
C GLU A 38 -8.81 -3.69 -5.49
N GLN A 39 -7.53 -3.39 -5.19
CA GLN A 39 -6.86 -3.87 -3.98
C GLN A 39 -7.51 -3.31 -2.72
N GLY A 40 -7.99 -2.07 -2.73
CA GLY A 40 -8.73 -1.49 -1.61
C GLY A 40 -10.03 -2.22 -1.31
N LYS A 41 -10.84 -2.50 -2.34
CA LYS A 41 -12.08 -3.27 -2.19
C LYS A 41 -11.83 -4.65 -1.60
N LYS A 42 -10.86 -5.38 -2.17
CA LYS A 42 -10.49 -6.72 -1.69
C LYS A 42 -9.98 -6.69 -0.25
N LEU A 43 -9.18 -5.68 0.12
CA LEU A 43 -8.67 -5.51 1.48
C LEU A 43 -9.81 -5.28 2.48
N SER A 44 -10.75 -4.38 2.16
CA SER A 44 -11.94 -4.14 2.98
C SER A 44 -12.78 -5.40 3.18
N GLU A 45 -13.02 -6.16 2.11
CA GLU A 45 -13.79 -7.42 2.17
C GLU A 45 -13.11 -8.48 3.05
N GLU A 46 -11.80 -8.66 2.92
CA GLU A 46 -11.05 -9.63 3.72
C GLU A 46 -11.01 -9.25 5.19
N LEU A 47 -10.85 -7.96 5.50
CA LEU A 47 -10.85 -7.45 6.86
C LEU A 47 -12.24 -7.53 7.50
N MET A 48 -13.31 -7.19 6.78
CA MET A 48 -14.69 -7.38 7.23
C MET A 48 -15.00 -8.84 7.54
N ARG A 49 -14.61 -9.75 6.65
CA ARG A 49 -14.84 -11.19 6.82
C ARG A 49 -14.18 -11.72 8.09
N LYS A 50 -13.01 -11.20 8.44
CA LYS A 50 -12.28 -11.57 9.67
C LYS A 50 -12.81 -10.89 10.93
N GLY A 51 -13.16 -9.60 10.86
CA GLY A 51 -13.74 -8.87 12.00
C GLY A 51 -15.05 -9.48 12.50
N LYS A 52 -15.91 -9.95 11.57
CA LYS A 52 -17.14 -10.68 11.91
C LYS A 52 -16.90 -12.01 12.66
N GLN A 53 -15.69 -12.56 12.62
CA GLN A 53 -15.31 -13.77 13.38
C GLN A 53 -14.74 -13.45 14.77
N LYS A 54 -14.42 -12.19 15.06
CA LYS A 54 -13.70 -11.74 16.28
C LYS A 54 -14.36 -10.52 16.94
N ASP A 55 -15.66 -10.59 17.16
CA ASP A 55 -16.42 -9.61 17.97
C ASP A 55 -16.20 -8.15 17.50
N ASP A 56 -16.23 -7.95 16.17
CA ASP A 56 -16.04 -6.67 15.46
C ASP A 56 -14.69 -5.97 15.65
N SER A 57 -13.71 -6.67 16.23
CA SER A 57 -12.35 -6.17 16.42
C SER A 57 -11.37 -6.79 15.43
N ILE A 58 -10.53 -5.96 14.81
CA ILE A 58 -9.53 -6.38 13.83
C ILE A 58 -8.15 -6.08 14.38
N ASP A 59 -7.30 -7.10 14.46
CA ASP A 59 -5.93 -6.94 14.97
C ASP A 59 -5.03 -6.32 13.88
N LYS A 60 -4.14 -5.42 14.30
CA LYS A 60 -3.14 -4.82 13.43
C LYS A 60 -2.22 -5.85 12.77
N ASP A 61 -1.85 -6.92 13.46
CA ASP A 61 -1.00 -7.96 12.88
C ASP A 61 -1.74 -8.72 11.78
N GLU A 62 -3.07 -8.83 11.86
CA GLU A 62 -3.90 -9.41 10.81
C GLU A 62 -3.98 -8.50 9.59
N VAL A 63 -4.16 -7.19 9.80
CA VAL A 63 -4.07 -6.20 8.71
C VAL A 63 -2.74 -6.31 8.00
N GLN A 64 -1.64 -6.41 8.74
CA GLN A 64 -0.31 -6.56 8.17
C GLN A 64 -0.16 -7.87 7.38
N ALA A 65 -0.70 -8.97 7.89
CA ALA A 65 -0.66 -10.26 7.21
C ALA A 65 -1.43 -10.24 5.87
N ILE A 66 -2.62 -9.65 5.84
CA ILE A 66 -3.44 -9.54 4.63
C ILE A 66 -2.76 -8.65 3.58
N LEU A 67 -2.20 -7.52 4.00
CA LEU A 67 -1.46 -6.62 3.11
C LEU A 67 -0.23 -7.31 2.48
N LEU A 68 0.48 -8.14 3.24
CA LEU A 68 1.60 -8.95 2.73
C LEU A 68 1.11 -10.03 1.75
N GLN A 69 0.00 -10.72 2.04
CA GLN A 69 -0.61 -11.70 1.14
C GLN A 69 -1.10 -11.08 -0.18
N MET A 70 -1.61 -9.85 -0.11
CA MET A 70 -2.07 -9.10 -1.27
C MET A 70 -0.93 -8.46 -2.07
N ASN A 71 0.33 -8.67 -1.66
CA ASN A 71 1.52 -8.09 -2.26
C ASN A 71 1.41 -6.55 -2.42
N VAL A 72 0.81 -5.88 -1.44
CA VAL A 72 0.53 -4.42 -1.45
C VAL A 72 1.81 -3.57 -1.38
N ALA A 73 2.96 -4.20 -1.16
CA ALA A 73 4.25 -3.55 -1.31
C ALA A 73 4.63 -3.47 -2.79
N GLN A 74 4.21 -2.41 -3.51
CA GLN A 74 4.89 -2.01 -4.75
C GLN A 74 4.97 -0.51 -5.00
N ARG A 75 4.39 0.42 -4.22
CA ARG A 75 4.57 1.85 -4.55
C ARG A 75 6.03 2.32 -4.48
N LYS A 76 6.80 1.81 -3.51
CA LYS A 76 8.26 2.02 -3.48
C LYS A 76 8.94 1.37 -4.69
N ASP A 77 8.46 0.20 -5.10
CA ASP A 77 8.96 -0.49 -6.28
C ASP A 77 8.61 0.28 -7.56
N ILE A 78 7.43 0.91 -7.62
CA ILE A 78 6.97 1.79 -8.70
C ILE A 78 7.81 3.05 -8.72
N GLU A 79 8.04 3.70 -7.57
CA GLU A 79 8.93 4.86 -7.47
C GLU A 79 10.39 4.49 -7.87
N GLU A 80 10.88 3.31 -7.48
CA GLU A 80 12.19 2.80 -7.92
C GLU A 80 12.23 2.49 -9.42
N LEU A 81 11.13 1.99 -9.98
CA LEU A 81 10.99 1.75 -11.42
C LEU A 81 10.92 3.06 -12.20
N GLU A 82 10.19 4.07 -11.71
CA GLU A 82 10.12 5.42 -12.29
C GLU A 82 11.51 6.07 -12.32
N LEU A 83 12.28 5.96 -11.24
CA LEU A 83 13.66 6.46 -11.17
C LEU A 83 14.58 5.75 -12.16
N LYS A 84 14.46 4.42 -12.30
CA LYS A 84 15.22 3.64 -13.29
C LYS A 84 14.87 4.03 -14.71
N ILE A 85 13.58 4.24 -15.01
CA ILE A 85 13.11 4.69 -16.33
C ILE A 85 13.67 6.08 -16.64
N ALA A 86 13.62 7.02 -15.69
CA ALA A 86 14.18 8.36 -15.87
C ALA A 86 15.69 8.33 -16.15
N ALA A 87 16.44 7.51 -15.42
CA ALA A 87 17.89 7.35 -15.63
C ALA A 87 18.21 6.75 -17.01
N LEU A 88 17.46 5.74 -17.44
CA LEU A 88 17.64 5.12 -18.76
C LEU A 88 17.33 6.10 -19.91
N ASN A 89 16.27 6.89 -19.78
CA ASN A 89 15.94 7.91 -20.79
C ASN A 89 17.06 8.95 -20.92
N ALA A 90 17.61 9.43 -19.81
CA ALA A 90 18.73 10.38 -19.84
C ALA A 90 19.97 9.80 -20.54
N GLN A 91 20.26 8.51 -20.33
CA GLN A 91 21.35 7.83 -21.02
C GLN A 91 21.10 7.70 -22.53
N ILE A 92 19.86 7.44 -22.93
CA ILE A 92 19.49 7.36 -24.35
C ILE A 92 19.64 8.72 -25.02
N ASP A 93 19.16 9.80 -24.38
CA ASP A 93 19.27 11.16 -24.92
C ASP A 93 20.74 11.56 -25.12
N GLU A 94 21.61 11.27 -24.13
CA GLU A 94 23.05 11.52 -24.23
C GLU A 94 23.72 10.71 -25.35
N MET A 95 23.29 9.46 -25.58
CA MET A 95 23.80 8.64 -26.68
C MET A 95 23.33 9.12 -28.06
N VAL A 96 22.13 9.73 -28.14
CA VAL A 96 21.61 10.31 -29.38
C VAL A 96 22.36 11.60 -29.70
N GLU A 97 22.54 12.50 -28.73
CA GLU A 97 23.29 13.76 -28.93
C GLU A 97 24.75 13.53 -29.33
N ASN A 98 25.41 12.49 -28.81
CA ASN A 98 26.80 12.18 -29.15
C ASN A 98 26.99 11.52 -30.53
N ASN A 99 25.90 11.11 -31.19
CA ASN A 99 25.94 10.46 -32.52
C ASN A 99 25.42 11.37 -33.66
N GLU A 100 24.98 12.59 -33.35
CA GLU A 100 24.71 13.67 -34.31
C GLU A 100 25.94 14.58 -34.48
#